data_AF-A0A0W8JFV9-F1
#
_entry.id   AF-A0A0W8JFV9-F1
#
_cell.length_a   1.000
_cell.length_b   1.000
_cell.length_c   1.000
_cell.angle_alpha   90.00
_cell.angle_beta   90.00
_cell.angle_gamma   90.00
#
_symmetry.space_group_name_H-M   'P 1'
#
loop_
_entity.id
_entity.type
_entity.pdbx_description
1 polymer ?
#
loop_
_entity_poly.entity_id
_entity_poly.type
_entity_poly.pdbx_seq_one_letter_code
_entity_poly.pdbx_strand_id
1 'polypeptide(L)'
;MEVVDSESLLDAIGKYCDDLEYQVGNKHRIGALLSLKDVCSYYESKHFLSDLEESGYPKTPVTISSFFGHVKTVCEQSLMFFICSEISNSVQARPIAGLLTQILNEGHYGKKILIQEEPYTLSRDSLSDSLDCLNDLFVNRYDQTVGSHILDFQVSIFSAFEYWITKISENYGNEMTEKYTLSRLRKYRKYLDEYEKASSEEEKNKHLSRLRSVPGNFISFPDKFNFVINKASEKNYPRDLRIDKDIVDFIRSARNTVHNGGVHKGNDIELVHKEVTHKLIKNKPTFHEDYNDLIDLCASLVDIYESIITVLKNDLDKKSLRDLSTEV
;
A
#
# COMPACT_ATOMS: atom_id res chain seq x y z
N MET A 1 -36.02 7.98 34.23
CA MET A 1 -34.68 8.45 33.82
C MET A 1 -33.74 7.97 34.92
N GLU A 2 -33.21 6.76 34.78
CA GLU A 2 -32.25 6.20 35.74
C GLU A 2 -30.85 6.43 35.19
N VAL A 3 -30.09 7.23 35.94
CA VAL A 3 -28.68 7.52 35.72
C VAL A 3 -27.93 6.20 35.95
N VAL A 4 -27.22 5.74 34.93
CA VAL A 4 -26.31 4.59 35.06
C VAL A 4 -25.16 5.06 35.93
N ASP A 5 -24.88 4.35 37.01
CA ASP A 5 -23.85 4.71 37.97
C ASP A 5 -22.46 4.55 37.35
N SER A 6 -21.93 5.69 36.89
CA SER A 6 -20.64 5.82 36.19
C SER A 6 -19.45 5.41 37.05
N GLU A 7 -19.58 5.41 38.38
CA GLU A 7 -18.48 5.05 39.28
C GLU A 7 -18.14 3.55 39.18
N SER A 8 -19.15 2.68 39.01
CA SER A 8 -18.94 1.23 38.94
C SER A 8 -18.20 0.76 37.68
N LEU A 9 -18.30 1.52 36.58
CA LEU A 9 -17.63 1.23 35.30
C LEU A 9 -16.18 1.72 35.30
N LEU A 10 -15.89 2.81 36.01
CA LEU A 10 -14.57 3.43 36.11
C LEU A 10 -13.63 2.61 37.00
N ASP A 11 -14.16 2.01 38.07
CA ASP A 11 -13.38 1.14 38.98
C ASP A 11 -12.96 -0.20 38.34
N ALA A 12 -13.69 -0.68 37.33
CA ALA A 12 -13.33 -1.90 36.60
C ALA A 12 -12.14 -1.71 35.64
N ILE A 13 -11.86 -0.47 35.23
CA ILE A 13 -10.83 -0.12 34.24
C ILE A 13 -9.50 0.25 34.93
N GLY A 14 -9.53 0.57 36.23
CA GLY A 14 -8.42 1.20 36.95
C GLY A 14 -7.58 0.28 37.83
N LYS A 15 -6.83 -0.68 37.29
CA LYS A 15 -5.68 -1.30 38.00
C LYS A 15 -4.61 -1.74 37.03
N TYR A 16 -3.50 -0.99 36.90
CA TYR A 16 -2.11 -1.49 36.78
C TYR A 16 -1.12 -0.29 36.92
N CYS A 17 -0.16 -0.40 37.83
CA CYS A 17 0.86 0.61 38.15
C CYS A 17 2.16 0.44 37.33
N ASP A 18 2.80 1.59 37.10
CA ASP A 18 4.24 1.90 37.11
C ASP A 18 5.24 0.97 36.39
N ASP A 19 5.44 1.24 35.11
CA ASP A 19 6.73 1.55 34.46
C ASP A 19 6.44 1.91 32.99
N LEU A 20 6.85 3.10 32.53
CA LEU A 20 6.57 3.58 31.16
C LEU A 20 7.51 2.90 30.15
N GLU A 21 7.15 1.69 29.71
CA GLU A 21 7.91 0.97 28.68
C GLU A 21 7.17 0.97 27.34
N TYR A 22 7.67 1.75 26.38
CA TYR A 22 7.16 1.76 25.00
C TYR A 22 7.40 0.41 24.31
N GLN A 23 6.43 -0.03 23.51
CA GLN A 23 6.47 -1.35 22.86
C GLN A 23 7.66 -1.43 21.88
N VAL A 24 8.52 -2.43 22.07
CA VAL A 24 9.74 -2.63 21.26
C VAL A 24 9.42 -2.74 19.76
N GLY A 25 8.37 -3.50 19.41
CA GLY A 25 7.95 -3.66 18.02
C GLY A 25 7.57 -2.33 17.34
N ASN A 26 6.86 -1.44 18.04
CA ASN A 26 6.49 -0.13 17.51
C ASN A 26 7.69 0.80 17.36
N LYS A 27 8.65 0.78 18.29
CA LYS A 27 9.89 1.57 18.17
C LYS A 27 10.68 1.21 16.90
N HIS A 28 10.82 -0.09 16.61
CA HIS A 28 11.50 -0.54 15.39
C HIS A 28 10.75 -0.09 14.12
N ARG A 29 9.42 -0.23 14.09
CA ARG A 29 8.59 0.20 12.95
C ARG A 29 8.71 1.71 12.72
N ILE A 30 8.65 2.51 13.78
CA ILE A 30 8.84 3.97 13.70
C ILE A 30 10.22 4.28 13.12
N GLY A 31 11.28 3.62 13.60
CA GLY A 31 12.63 3.80 13.07
C GLY A 31 12.77 3.43 11.59
N ALA A 32 12.18 2.31 11.17
CA ALA A 32 12.17 1.87 9.77
C ALA A 32 11.42 2.86 8.86
N LEU A 33 10.25 3.32 9.29
CA LEU A 33 9.44 4.32 8.55
C LEU A 33 10.14 5.67 8.45
N LEU A 34 10.79 6.14 9.52
CA LEU A 34 11.61 7.36 9.48
C LEU A 34 12.76 7.23 8.48
N SER A 35 13.47 6.10 8.52
CA SER A 35 14.58 5.83 7.60
C SER A 35 14.11 5.82 6.15
N LEU A 36 12.99 5.15 5.84
CA LEU A 36 12.40 5.12 4.51
C LEU A 36 11.98 6.53 4.04
N LYS A 37 11.34 7.31 4.92
CA LYS A 37 10.97 8.71 4.65
C LYS A 37 12.20 9.58 4.34
N ASP A 38 13.29 9.40 5.07
CA ASP A 38 14.53 10.16 4.86
C ASP A 38 15.22 9.77 3.54
N VAL A 39 15.23 8.48 3.20
CA VAL A 39 15.69 8.00 1.88
C VAL A 39 14.88 8.63 0.74
N CYS A 40 13.55 8.67 0.86
CA CYS A 40 12.70 9.33 -0.12
C CYS A 40 12.98 10.84 -0.19
N SER A 41 13.19 11.50 0.95
CA SER A 41 13.52 12.94 0.99
C SER A 41 14.84 13.24 0.28
N TYR A 42 15.86 12.40 0.51
CA TYR A 42 17.13 12.48 -0.19
C TYR A 42 16.96 12.35 -1.71
N TYR A 43 16.27 11.32 -2.19
CA TYR A 43 16.09 11.10 -3.62
C TYR A 43 15.20 12.14 -4.28
N GLU A 44 14.15 12.61 -3.60
CA GLU A 44 13.35 13.72 -4.10
C GLU A 44 14.19 14.98 -4.30
N SER A 45 15.05 15.29 -3.33
CA SER A 45 15.98 16.42 -3.43
C SER A 45 16.96 16.26 -4.60
N LYS A 46 17.63 15.11 -4.67
CA LYS A 46 18.61 14.75 -5.72
C LYS A 46 18.02 14.84 -7.13
N HIS A 47 16.77 14.42 -7.32
CA HIS A 47 16.18 14.33 -8.66
C HIS A 47 15.37 15.55 -9.07
N PHE A 48 14.80 16.30 -8.12
CA PHE A 48 13.81 17.32 -8.42
C PHE A 48 14.08 18.70 -7.82
N LEU A 49 14.71 18.79 -6.64
CA LEU A 49 14.92 20.09 -5.96
C LEU A 49 16.22 20.78 -6.35
N SER A 50 17.28 20.05 -6.73
CA SER A 50 18.55 20.65 -7.18
C SER A 50 18.34 21.68 -8.30
N ASP A 51 17.47 21.36 -9.26
CA ASP A 51 17.14 22.23 -10.40
C ASP A 51 16.22 23.42 -9.98
N LEU A 52 15.47 23.27 -8.88
CA LEU A 52 14.52 24.29 -8.38
C LEU A 52 15.22 25.35 -7.52
N GLU A 53 16.24 24.95 -6.76
CA GLU A 53 17.08 25.89 -5.99
C GLU A 53 17.86 26.83 -6.92
N GLU A 54 18.34 26.34 -8.07
CA GLU A 54 19.00 27.16 -9.09
C GLU A 54 18.04 28.14 -9.80
N SER A 55 16.74 27.85 -9.83
CA SER A 55 15.73 28.67 -10.49
C SER A 55 15.05 29.70 -9.60
N GLY A 56 15.56 29.91 -8.37
CA GLY A 56 15.14 31.00 -7.49
C GLY A 56 13.78 30.81 -6.83
N TYR A 57 13.25 29.57 -6.81
CA TYR A 57 12.05 29.26 -6.05
C TYR A 57 12.31 29.44 -4.54
N PRO A 58 11.37 30.02 -3.78
CA PRO A 58 11.55 30.23 -2.35
C PRO A 58 11.74 28.91 -1.61
N LYS A 59 12.54 28.93 -0.53
CA LYS A 59 12.74 27.84 0.46
C LYS A 59 11.48 27.44 1.25
N THR A 60 10.30 27.81 0.77
CA THR A 60 9.05 27.22 1.24
C THR A 60 9.00 25.76 0.78
N PRO A 61 8.49 24.83 1.60
CA PRO A 61 8.33 23.45 1.18
C PRO A 61 7.37 23.41 -0.02
N VAL A 62 7.92 23.30 -1.22
CA VAL A 62 7.14 23.00 -2.42
C VAL A 62 6.81 21.51 -2.34
N THR A 63 5.53 21.19 -2.23
CA THR A 63 5.06 19.81 -2.30
C THR A 63 5.21 19.35 -3.76
N ILE A 64 6.24 18.55 -4.02
CA ILE A 64 6.45 17.92 -5.33
C ILE A 64 5.63 16.64 -5.34
N SER A 65 4.66 16.54 -6.25
CA SER A 65 4.00 15.26 -6.53
C SER A 65 4.99 14.40 -7.29
N SER A 66 5.64 13.49 -6.59
CA SER A 66 6.60 12.52 -7.10
C SER A 66 6.36 11.15 -6.45
N PHE A 67 6.98 10.11 -6.98
CA PHE A 67 6.97 8.79 -6.32
C PHE A 67 7.51 8.86 -4.90
N PHE A 68 8.63 9.54 -4.70
CA PHE A 68 9.23 9.73 -3.38
C PHE A 68 8.31 10.55 -2.47
N GLY A 69 7.69 11.61 -2.99
CA GLY A 69 6.66 12.40 -2.31
C GLY A 69 5.52 11.54 -1.78
N HIS A 70 4.93 10.71 -2.65
CA HIS A 70 3.85 9.82 -2.25
C HIS A 70 4.28 8.78 -1.21
N VAL A 71 5.47 8.18 -1.36
CA VAL A 71 5.97 7.22 -0.37
C VAL A 71 6.21 7.88 0.99
N LYS A 72 6.73 9.12 1.03
CA LYS A 72 6.84 9.88 2.29
C LYS A 72 5.47 10.08 2.94
N THR A 73 4.45 10.50 2.18
CA THR A 73 3.10 10.69 2.72
C THR A 73 2.54 9.40 3.30
N VAL A 74 2.76 8.26 2.63
CA VAL A 74 2.37 6.94 3.15
C VAL A 74 3.13 6.63 4.45
N CYS A 75 4.43 6.91 4.52
CA CYS A 75 5.21 6.75 5.74
C CYS A 75 4.70 7.67 6.87
N GLU A 76 4.35 8.92 6.57
CA GLU A 76 3.84 9.90 7.54
C GLU A 76 2.50 9.47 8.14
N GLN A 77 1.60 8.91 7.33
CA GLN A 77 0.35 8.33 7.82
C GLN A 77 0.62 7.19 8.80
N SER A 78 1.56 6.29 8.48
CA SER A 78 1.93 5.19 9.37
C SER A 78 2.67 5.64 10.61
N LEU A 79 3.56 6.62 10.50
CA LEU A 79 4.23 7.24 11.64
C LEU A 79 3.22 7.86 12.59
N MET A 80 2.23 8.59 12.06
CA MET A 80 1.17 9.18 12.88
C MET A 80 0.40 8.10 13.63
N PHE A 81 0.01 7.01 12.95
CA PHE A 81 -0.66 5.87 13.58
C PHE A 81 0.17 5.28 14.74
N PHE A 82 1.42 4.90 14.50
CA PHE A 82 2.26 4.24 15.51
C PHE A 82 2.63 5.18 16.67
N ILE A 83 2.90 6.47 16.40
CA ILE A 83 3.23 7.44 17.44
C ILE A 83 1.99 7.72 18.32
N CYS A 84 0.81 7.95 17.72
CA CYS A 84 -0.42 8.12 18.50
C CYS A 84 -0.74 6.89 19.35
N SER A 85 -0.48 5.69 18.81
CA SER A 85 -0.63 4.45 19.55
C SER A 85 0.29 4.40 20.77
N GLU A 86 1.58 4.71 20.61
CA GLU A 86 2.52 4.69 21.73
C GLU A 86 2.21 5.76 22.77
N ILE A 87 1.77 6.95 22.35
CA ILE A 87 1.29 7.99 23.26
C ILE A 87 0.06 7.48 24.02
N SER A 88 -0.90 6.87 23.32
CA SER A 88 -2.10 6.31 23.94
C SER A 88 -1.78 5.20 24.95
N ASN A 89 -0.85 4.31 24.61
CA ASN A 89 -0.34 3.27 25.50
C ASN A 89 0.37 3.86 26.73
N SER A 90 1.14 4.95 26.55
CA SER A 90 1.86 5.63 27.64
C SER A 90 0.92 6.21 28.69
N VAL A 91 -0.28 6.66 28.29
CA VAL A 91 -1.33 7.13 29.21
C VAL A 91 -2.30 6.01 29.60
N GLN A 92 -1.95 4.75 29.33
CA GLN A 92 -2.76 3.55 29.56
C GLN A 92 -4.19 3.66 29.01
N ALA A 93 -4.35 4.38 27.90
CA ALA A 93 -5.64 4.67 27.29
C ALA A 93 -6.66 5.35 28.25
N ARG A 94 -6.23 5.85 29.42
CA ARG A 94 -7.09 6.46 30.45
C ARG A 94 -7.98 7.59 29.90
N PRO A 95 -7.52 8.44 28.97
CA PRO A 95 -8.36 9.50 28.42
C PRO A 95 -9.56 9.02 27.59
N ILE A 96 -9.60 7.75 27.15
CA ILE A 96 -10.68 7.24 26.29
C ILE A 96 -12.06 7.39 26.96
N ALA A 97 -12.18 7.02 28.23
CA ALA A 97 -13.47 7.13 28.95
C ALA A 97 -13.95 8.59 29.04
N GLY A 98 -13.02 9.52 29.28
CA GLY A 98 -13.31 10.96 29.32
C GLY A 98 -13.74 11.49 27.96
N LEU A 99 -13.04 11.10 26.89
CA LEU A 99 -13.38 11.47 25.52
C LEU A 99 -14.78 10.95 25.13
N LEU A 100 -15.10 9.69 25.43
CA LEU A 100 -16.42 9.12 25.13
C LEU A 100 -17.53 9.82 25.88
N THR A 101 -17.28 10.20 27.14
CA THR A 101 -18.22 10.98 27.94
C THR A 101 -18.47 12.36 27.33
N GLN A 102 -17.43 13.05 26.87
CA GLN A 102 -17.57 14.33 26.17
C GLN A 102 -18.34 14.18 24.86
N ILE A 103 -18.01 13.21 24.02
CA ILE A 103 -18.71 12.91 22.76
C ILE A 103 -20.21 12.70 22.99
N LEU A 104 -20.57 11.97 24.05
CA LEU A 104 -21.98 11.73 24.42
C LEU A 104 -22.66 13.00 24.96
N ASN A 105 -22.00 13.74 25.85
CA ASN A 105 -22.56 14.93 26.48
C ASN A 105 -22.72 16.09 25.50
N GLU A 106 -21.81 16.23 24.55
CA GLU A 106 -21.83 17.24 23.49
C GLU A 106 -22.76 16.85 22.33
N GLY A 107 -23.33 15.63 22.36
CA GLY A 107 -24.27 15.15 21.35
C GLY A 107 -23.63 14.79 20.01
N HIS A 108 -22.30 14.61 19.97
CA HIS A 108 -21.56 14.18 18.78
C HIS A 108 -21.78 12.70 18.47
N TYR A 109 -22.17 11.90 19.46
CA TYR A 109 -22.71 10.56 19.28
C TYR A 109 -24.03 10.45 20.04
N GLY A 110 -25.09 10.08 19.32
CA GLY A 110 -26.44 10.07 19.86
C GLY A 110 -27.15 8.75 19.62
N LYS A 111 -28.26 8.54 20.32
CA LYS A 111 -29.11 7.35 20.13
C LYS A 111 -29.73 7.28 18.73
N LYS A 112 -29.70 8.35 17.93
CA LYS A 112 -30.32 8.38 16.61
C LYS A 112 -29.25 8.22 15.54
N ILE A 113 -29.39 7.18 14.73
CA ILE A 113 -28.61 6.95 13.51
C ILE A 113 -29.56 7.00 12.31
N LEU A 114 -29.01 7.09 11.09
CA LEU A 114 -29.79 6.99 9.87
C LEU A 114 -29.59 5.60 9.26
N ILE A 115 -30.69 4.89 9.00
CA ILE A 115 -30.68 3.63 8.25
C ILE A 115 -31.56 3.85 7.03
N GLN A 116 -30.97 3.78 5.83
CA GLN A 116 -31.68 4.09 4.58
C GLN A 116 -32.38 5.46 4.63
N GLU A 117 -31.66 6.47 5.13
CA GLU A 117 -32.15 7.85 5.33
C GLU A 117 -33.25 8.02 6.39
N GLU A 118 -33.74 6.93 7.00
CA GLU A 118 -34.74 6.97 8.06
C GLU A 118 -34.10 7.04 9.45
N PRO A 119 -34.58 7.92 10.35
CA PRO A 119 -34.10 7.99 11.72
C PRO A 119 -34.41 6.71 12.50
N TYR A 120 -33.36 6.01 12.93
CA TYR A 120 -33.44 4.84 13.79
C TYR A 120 -32.89 5.17 15.18
N THR A 121 -33.64 4.82 16.24
CA THR A 121 -33.17 5.02 17.62
C THR A 121 -32.57 3.73 18.17
N LEU A 122 -31.25 3.76 18.40
CA LEU A 122 -30.49 2.74 19.09
C LEU A 122 -31.05 2.48 20.50
N SER A 123 -31.09 1.19 20.87
CA SER A 123 -31.36 0.79 22.24
C SER A 123 -30.20 1.19 23.16
N ARG A 124 -30.45 1.17 24.47
CA ARG A 124 -29.39 1.39 25.46
C ARG A 124 -28.31 0.32 25.38
N ASP A 125 -28.71 -0.93 25.13
CA ASP A 125 -27.80 -2.07 25.04
C ASP A 125 -26.88 -1.93 23.82
N SER A 126 -27.41 -1.56 22.65
CA SER A 126 -26.60 -1.33 21.44
C SER A 126 -25.60 -0.18 21.60
N LEU A 127 -25.94 0.83 22.40
CA LEU A 127 -25.02 1.91 22.75
C LEU A 127 -23.88 1.39 23.64
N SER A 128 -24.21 0.56 24.65
CA SER A 128 -23.22 -0.08 25.52
C SER A 128 -22.29 -0.98 24.72
N ASP A 129 -22.85 -1.85 23.88
CA ASP A 129 -22.09 -2.78 23.03
C ASP A 129 -21.07 -2.04 22.15
N SER A 130 -21.45 -0.87 21.62
CA SER A 130 -20.57 -0.04 20.79
C SER A 130 -19.38 0.51 21.58
N LEU A 131 -19.61 0.93 22.83
CA LEU A 131 -18.56 1.43 23.73
C LEU A 131 -17.64 0.29 24.20
N ASP A 132 -18.21 -0.87 24.51
CA ASP A 132 -17.45 -2.07 24.89
C ASP A 132 -16.59 -2.57 23.73
N CYS A 133 -17.12 -2.57 22.50
CA CYS A 133 -16.35 -2.88 21.29
C CYS A 133 -15.18 -1.92 21.09
N LEU A 134 -15.35 -0.64 21.42
CA LEU A 134 -14.28 0.34 21.30
C LEU A 134 -13.19 0.06 22.33
N ASN A 135 -13.55 -0.27 23.58
CA ASN A 135 -12.57 -0.67 24.59
C ASN A 135 -11.81 -1.94 24.17
N ASP A 136 -12.53 -2.95 23.66
CA ASP A 136 -11.95 -4.19 23.12
C ASP A 136 -10.97 -3.93 21.97
N LEU A 137 -11.27 -2.96 21.10
CA LEU A 137 -10.38 -2.55 20.00
C LEU A 137 -9.01 -2.09 20.50
N PHE A 138 -8.97 -1.26 21.56
CA PHE A 138 -7.73 -0.70 22.09
C PHE A 138 -6.99 -1.65 23.04
N VAL A 139 -7.69 -2.63 23.63
CA VAL A 139 -7.10 -3.55 24.62
C VAL A 139 -6.76 -4.91 24.01
N ASN A 140 -7.73 -5.60 23.40
CA ASN A 140 -7.57 -7.00 22.98
C ASN A 140 -7.28 -7.16 21.48
N ARG A 141 -7.74 -6.22 20.64
CA ARG A 141 -7.58 -6.29 19.17
C ARG A 141 -6.55 -5.32 18.61
N TYR A 142 -5.69 -4.79 19.46
CA TYR A 142 -4.67 -3.83 19.04
C TYR A 142 -3.74 -4.41 17.96
N ASP A 143 -3.20 -5.60 18.16
CA ASP A 143 -2.30 -6.26 17.18
C ASP A 143 -2.98 -6.51 15.83
N GLN A 144 -4.29 -6.79 15.84
CA GLN A 144 -5.06 -6.94 14.61
C GLN A 144 -5.15 -5.60 13.86
N THR A 145 -5.32 -4.50 14.60
CA THR A 145 -5.37 -3.15 14.03
C THR A 145 -4.02 -2.74 13.46
N VAL A 146 -2.92 -3.08 14.14
CA VAL A 146 -1.55 -2.90 13.61
C VAL A 146 -1.36 -3.70 12.32
N GLY A 147 -1.76 -4.97 12.31
CA GLY A 147 -1.67 -5.82 11.13
C GLY A 147 -2.46 -5.26 9.95
N SER A 148 -3.71 -4.85 10.16
CA SER A 148 -4.52 -4.18 9.13
C SER A 148 -3.86 -2.92 8.60
N HIS A 149 -3.33 -2.07 9.49
CA HIS A 149 -2.67 -0.84 9.08
C HIS A 149 -1.41 -1.09 8.24
N ILE A 150 -0.61 -2.11 8.58
CA ILE A 150 0.57 -2.49 7.79
C ILE A 150 0.19 -3.03 6.41
N LEU A 151 -0.93 -3.75 6.29
CA LEU A 151 -1.44 -4.18 4.98
C LEU A 151 -1.87 -2.97 4.14
N ASP A 152 -2.51 -1.96 4.74
CA ASP A 152 -2.88 -0.72 4.04
C ASP A 152 -1.64 0.08 3.61
N PHE A 153 -0.60 0.14 4.45
CA PHE A 153 0.71 0.70 4.10
C PHE A 153 1.30 0.02 2.87
N GLN A 154 1.33 -1.32 2.86
CA GLN A 154 1.85 -2.10 1.74
C GLN A 154 1.08 -1.84 0.44
N VAL A 155 -0.27 -1.83 0.52
CA VAL A 155 -1.14 -1.51 -0.62
C VAL A 155 -0.86 -0.10 -1.14
N SER A 156 -0.68 0.86 -0.24
CA SER A 156 -0.48 2.27 -0.57
C SER A 156 0.87 2.51 -1.25
N ILE A 157 1.96 1.95 -0.72
CA ILE A 157 3.29 2.04 -1.36
C ILE A 157 3.26 1.40 -2.76
N PHE A 158 2.69 0.19 -2.88
CA PHE A 158 2.64 -0.46 -4.18
C PHE A 158 1.78 0.32 -5.18
N SER A 159 0.69 0.94 -4.74
CA SER A 159 -0.15 1.79 -5.58
C SER A 159 0.60 3.03 -6.07
N ALA A 160 1.41 3.66 -5.22
CA ALA A 160 2.29 4.75 -5.62
C ALA A 160 3.31 4.28 -6.66
N PHE A 161 3.96 3.12 -6.44
CA PHE A 161 4.90 2.54 -7.40
C PHE A 161 4.24 2.25 -8.76
N GLU A 162 3.08 1.60 -8.75
CA GLU A 162 2.32 1.27 -9.97
C GLU A 162 1.93 2.51 -10.77
N TYR A 163 1.47 3.56 -10.07
CA TYR A 163 1.13 4.83 -10.68
C TYR A 163 2.33 5.46 -11.40
N TRP A 164 3.46 5.59 -10.72
CA TRP A 164 4.63 6.28 -11.27
C TRP A 164 5.36 5.47 -12.34
N ILE A 165 5.42 4.15 -12.24
CA ILE A 165 5.86 3.29 -13.35
C ILE A 165 4.93 3.43 -14.56
N THR A 166 3.61 3.55 -14.33
CA THR A 166 2.66 3.82 -15.40
C THR A 166 2.97 5.17 -16.06
N LYS A 167 3.24 6.23 -15.29
CA LYS A 167 3.66 7.54 -15.83
C LYS A 167 4.93 7.47 -16.65
N ILE A 168 5.93 6.73 -16.20
CA ILE A 168 7.13 6.48 -17.00
C ILE A 168 6.77 5.78 -18.32
N SER A 169 5.94 4.72 -18.27
CA SER A 169 5.52 3.98 -19.45
C SER A 169 4.74 4.82 -20.48
N GLU A 170 3.97 5.80 -20.03
CA GLU A 170 3.20 6.71 -20.90
C GLU A 170 4.10 7.55 -21.82
N ASN A 171 5.34 7.87 -21.43
CA ASN A 171 6.32 8.54 -22.30
C ASN A 171 6.66 7.74 -23.56
N TYR A 172 6.50 6.41 -23.48
CA TYR A 172 6.80 5.49 -24.57
C TYR A 172 5.52 4.97 -25.24
N GLY A 173 4.38 5.64 -25.04
CA GLY A 173 3.05 5.14 -25.37
C GLY A 173 2.88 4.56 -26.78
N ASN A 174 3.48 5.19 -27.80
CA ASN A 174 3.42 4.70 -29.18
C ASN A 174 4.22 3.42 -29.37
N GLU A 175 5.49 3.40 -28.94
CA GLU A 175 6.36 2.23 -29.02
C GLU A 175 5.78 1.04 -28.25
N MET A 176 5.25 1.32 -27.06
CA MET A 176 4.63 0.33 -26.21
C MET A 176 3.37 -0.24 -26.89
N THR A 177 2.47 0.63 -27.37
CA THR A 177 1.25 0.21 -28.07
C THR A 177 1.55 -0.64 -29.28
N GLU A 178 2.55 -0.27 -30.09
CA GLU A 178 2.97 -1.03 -31.26
C GLU A 178 3.48 -2.43 -30.84
N LYS A 179 4.42 -2.50 -29.89
CA LYS A 179 4.99 -3.75 -29.40
C LYS A 179 3.91 -4.72 -28.89
N TYR A 180 2.97 -4.23 -28.08
CA TYR A 180 1.90 -5.06 -27.53
C TYR A 180 0.84 -5.41 -28.57
N THR A 181 0.56 -4.53 -29.53
CA THR A 181 -0.33 -4.85 -30.66
C THR A 181 0.26 -5.95 -31.54
N LEU A 182 1.55 -5.86 -31.89
CA LEU A 182 2.25 -6.91 -32.65
C LEU A 182 2.33 -8.23 -31.88
N SER A 183 2.56 -8.19 -30.57
CA SER A 183 2.54 -9.39 -29.72
C SER A 183 1.16 -10.06 -29.69
N ARG A 184 0.09 -9.27 -29.56
CA ARG A 184 -1.29 -9.77 -29.60
C ARG A 184 -1.64 -10.36 -30.96
N LEU A 185 -1.32 -9.67 -32.05
CA LEU A 185 -1.52 -10.17 -33.41
C LEU A 185 -0.80 -11.52 -33.62
N ARG A 186 0.42 -11.67 -33.10
CA ARG A 186 1.14 -12.95 -33.13
C ARG A 186 0.42 -14.05 -32.35
N LYS A 187 -0.11 -13.75 -31.15
CA LYS A 187 -0.91 -14.72 -30.37
C LYS A 187 -2.20 -15.12 -31.09
N TYR A 188 -2.91 -14.15 -31.68
CA TYR A 188 -4.11 -14.42 -32.47
C TYR A 188 -3.80 -15.35 -33.64
N ARG A 189 -2.78 -15.03 -34.44
CA ARG A 189 -2.33 -15.88 -35.56
C ARG A 189 -1.99 -17.29 -35.08
N LYS A 190 -1.18 -17.42 -34.01
CA LYS A 190 -0.83 -18.72 -33.44
C LYS A 190 -2.06 -19.55 -33.07
N TYR A 191 -3.04 -18.97 -32.36
CA TYR A 191 -4.23 -19.72 -31.95
C TYR A 191 -5.16 -20.06 -33.11
N LEU A 192 -5.22 -19.23 -34.15
CA LEU A 192 -5.94 -19.55 -35.38
C LEU A 192 -5.26 -20.69 -36.14
N ASP A 193 -3.93 -20.65 -36.29
CA ASP A 193 -3.16 -21.71 -36.95
C ASP A 193 -3.30 -23.05 -36.20
N GLU A 194 -3.29 -23.02 -34.85
CA GLU A 194 -3.52 -24.20 -34.02
C GLU A 194 -4.97 -24.72 -34.14
N TYR A 195 -5.95 -23.83 -34.24
CA TYR A 195 -7.35 -24.18 -34.46
C TYR A 195 -7.57 -24.88 -35.81
N GLU A 196 -6.93 -24.40 -36.88
CA GLU A 196 -7.01 -25.00 -38.21
C GLU A 196 -6.38 -26.40 -38.26
N LYS A 197 -5.32 -26.63 -37.46
CA LYS A 197 -4.61 -27.92 -37.38
C LYS A 197 -5.23 -28.90 -36.39
N ALA A 198 -6.19 -28.46 -35.58
CA ALA A 198 -6.82 -29.29 -34.56
C ALA A 198 -7.66 -30.41 -35.17
N SER A 199 -7.49 -31.62 -34.64
CA SER A 199 -8.06 -32.85 -35.19
C SER A 199 -9.45 -33.19 -34.63
N SER A 200 -9.81 -32.57 -33.50
CA SER A 200 -11.07 -32.80 -32.80
C SER A 200 -11.80 -31.51 -32.46
N GLU A 201 -13.10 -31.62 -32.26
CA GLU A 201 -13.96 -30.50 -31.86
C GLU A 201 -13.61 -29.99 -30.44
N GLU A 202 -13.13 -30.87 -29.56
CA GLU A 202 -12.68 -30.49 -28.22
C GLU A 202 -11.40 -29.63 -28.25
N GLU A 203 -10.41 -30.02 -29.08
CA GLU A 203 -9.21 -29.21 -29.31
C GLU A 203 -9.55 -27.86 -29.95
N LYS A 204 -10.43 -27.85 -30.95
CA LYS A 204 -10.93 -26.62 -31.57
C LYS A 204 -11.57 -25.66 -30.55
N ASN A 205 -12.45 -26.17 -29.69
CA ASN A 205 -13.06 -25.37 -28.62
C ASN A 205 -12.04 -24.86 -27.60
N LYS A 206 -10.98 -25.64 -27.31
CA LYS A 206 -9.86 -25.18 -26.48
C LYS A 206 -9.08 -24.04 -27.12
N HIS A 207 -8.82 -24.07 -28.42
CA HIS A 207 -8.15 -22.94 -29.11
C HIS A 207 -9.06 -21.70 -29.22
N LEU A 208 -10.37 -21.88 -29.46
CA LEU A 208 -11.35 -20.78 -29.45
C LEU A 208 -11.46 -20.10 -28.08
N SER A 209 -11.49 -20.88 -26.99
CA SER A 209 -11.51 -20.32 -25.63
C SER A 209 -10.23 -19.52 -25.32
N ARG A 210 -9.06 -20.03 -25.74
CA ARG A 210 -7.80 -19.28 -25.66
C ARG A 210 -7.83 -17.99 -26.47
N LEU A 211 -8.42 -18.00 -27.67
CA LEU A 211 -8.56 -16.81 -28.50
C LEU A 211 -9.44 -15.75 -27.84
N ARG A 212 -10.55 -16.15 -27.20
CA ARG A 212 -11.40 -15.27 -26.39
C ARG A 212 -10.70 -14.73 -25.14
N SER A 213 -9.73 -15.46 -24.60
CA SER A 213 -8.95 -15.03 -23.44
C SER A 213 -7.84 -14.02 -23.76
N VAL A 214 -7.58 -13.73 -25.04
CA VAL A 214 -6.58 -12.71 -25.41
C VAL A 214 -7.12 -11.34 -24.99
N PRO A 215 -6.42 -10.62 -24.08
CA PRO A 215 -6.91 -9.34 -23.58
C PRO A 215 -6.99 -8.29 -24.69
N GLY A 216 -7.91 -7.34 -24.52
CA GLY A 216 -8.15 -6.23 -25.44
C GLY A 216 -7.00 -5.22 -25.50
N ASN A 217 -7.29 -3.94 -25.78
CA ASN A 217 -6.27 -2.88 -25.84
C ASN A 217 -5.71 -2.46 -24.47
N PHE A 218 -6.19 -3.07 -23.39
CA PHE A 218 -5.67 -2.84 -22.06
C PHE A 218 -4.27 -3.45 -21.90
N ILE A 219 -3.32 -2.63 -21.46
CA ILE A 219 -1.96 -3.04 -21.11
C ILE A 219 -1.86 -3.13 -19.59
N SER A 220 -1.52 -4.32 -19.10
CA SER A 220 -1.45 -4.59 -17.66
C SER A 220 -0.25 -3.89 -17.01
N PHE A 221 -0.30 -3.68 -15.68
CA PHE A 221 0.87 -3.18 -14.95
C PHE A 221 2.14 -4.02 -15.14
N PRO A 222 2.15 -5.37 -15.01
CA PRO A 222 3.37 -6.14 -15.24
C PRO A 222 3.91 -5.97 -16.67
N ASP A 223 3.06 -5.71 -17.67
CA ASP A 223 3.50 -5.38 -19.02
C ASP A 223 4.15 -3.97 -19.08
N LYS A 224 3.59 -2.97 -18.38
CA LYS A 224 4.17 -1.63 -18.22
C LYS A 224 5.52 -1.68 -17.53
N PHE A 225 5.57 -2.33 -16.37
CA PHE A 225 6.80 -2.48 -15.62
C PHE A 225 7.88 -3.22 -16.42
N ASN A 226 7.55 -4.36 -17.04
CA ASN A 226 8.50 -5.09 -17.87
C ASN A 226 9.02 -4.26 -19.04
N PHE A 227 8.17 -3.44 -19.65
CA PHE A 227 8.61 -2.54 -20.71
C PHE A 227 9.63 -1.52 -20.18
N VAL A 228 9.27 -0.80 -19.10
CA VAL A 228 10.11 0.25 -18.50
C VAL A 228 11.45 -0.31 -18.01
N ILE A 229 11.43 -1.43 -17.29
CA ILE A 229 12.66 -1.99 -16.72
C ILE A 229 13.58 -2.60 -17.79
N ASN A 230 13.03 -3.11 -18.90
CA ASN A 230 13.84 -3.55 -20.04
C ASN A 230 14.48 -2.33 -20.76
N LYS A 231 13.77 -1.20 -20.87
CA LYS A 231 14.36 0.06 -21.36
C LYS A 231 15.49 0.56 -20.46
N ALA A 232 15.32 0.47 -19.14
CA ALA A 232 16.39 0.79 -18.21
C ALA A 232 17.58 -0.19 -18.37
N SER A 233 17.30 -1.48 -18.57
CA SER A 233 18.33 -2.50 -18.78
C SER A 233 19.17 -2.26 -20.04
N GLU A 234 18.56 -1.77 -21.14
CA GLU A 234 19.28 -1.37 -22.37
C GLU A 234 20.29 -0.24 -22.12
N LYS A 235 20.16 0.48 -21.00
CA LYS A 235 20.96 1.64 -20.62
C LYS A 235 21.82 1.42 -19.37
N ASN A 236 22.20 0.18 -19.10
CA ASN A 236 23.04 -0.21 -17.96
C ASN A 236 22.35 0.00 -16.60
N TYR A 237 21.16 -0.60 -16.44
CA TYR A 237 20.51 -0.73 -15.13
C TYR A 237 21.48 -1.32 -14.09
N PRO A 238 21.72 -0.66 -12.95
CA PRO A 238 22.80 -1.02 -12.04
C PRO A 238 22.49 -2.19 -11.09
N ARG A 239 21.24 -2.66 -11.05
CA ARG A 239 20.76 -3.69 -10.13
C ARG A 239 20.47 -5.01 -10.85
N ASP A 240 20.30 -6.08 -10.07
CA ASP A 240 19.91 -7.38 -10.61
C ASP A 240 18.45 -7.36 -11.07
N LEU A 241 18.27 -7.32 -12.39
CA LEU A 241 16.98 -7.27 -13.06
C LEU A 241 16.02 -8.40 -12.65
N ARG A 242 16.54 -9.61 -12.40
CA ARG A 242 15.71 -10.76 -12.04
C ARG A 242 15.21 -10.59 -10.62
N ILE A 243 16.10 -10.26 -9.69
CA ILE A 243 15.74 -10.05 -8.27
C ILE A 243 14.70 -8.94 -8.14
N ASP A 244 14.89 -7.82 -8.83
CA ASP A 244 13.96 -6.69 -8.75
C ASP A 244 12.57 -7.02 -9.34
N LYS A 245 12.52 -7.85 -10.39
CA LYS A 245 11.25 -8.37 -10.90
C LYS A 245 10.55 -9.28 -9.90
N ASP A 246 11.29 -10.19 -9.26
CA ASP A 246 10.75 -11.10 -8.26
C ASP A 246 10.19 -10.33 -7.04
N ILE A 247 10.89 -9.28 -6.59
CA ILE A 247 10.42 -8.37 -5.53
C ILE A 247 9.10 -7.70 -5.93
N VAL A 248 9.05 -7.07 -7.10
CA VAL A 248 7.85 -6.37 -7.57
C VAL A 248 6.67 -7.33 -7.74
N ASP A 249 6.90 -8.52 -8.29
CA ASP A 249 5.87 -9.53 -8.47
C ASP A 249 5.35 -10.10 -7.15
N PHE A 250 6.22 -10.27 -6.16
CA PHE A 250 5.83 -10.68 -4.82
C PHE A 250 4.94 -9.62 -4.15
N ILE A 251 5.40 -8.37 -4.06
CA ILE A 251 4.65 -7.29 -3.39
C ILE A 251 3.30 -7.06 -4.09
N ARG A 252 3.28 -7.13 -5.43
CA ARG A 252 2.04 -7.08 -6.23
C ARG A 252 1.07 -8.18 -5.85
N SER A 253 1.57 -9.41 -5.73
CA SER A 253 0.76 -10.58 -5.37
C SER A 253 0.23 -10.49 -3.94
N ALA A 254 1.03 -9.95 -3.02
CA ALA A 254 0.62 -9.70 -1.65
C ALA A 254 -0.44 -8.57 -1.57
N ARG A 255 -0.28 -7.47 -2.31
CA ARG A 255 -1.30 -6.41 -2.47
C ARG A 255 -2.61 -6.95 -3.04
N ASN A 256 -2.55 -7.82 -4.06
CA ASN A 256 -3.74 -8.48 -4.62
C ASN A 256 -4.41 -9.41 -3.61
N THR A 257 -3.63 -10.01 -2.70
CA THR A 257 -4.17 -10.85 -1.64
C THR A 257 -5.04 -10.05 -0.68
N VAL A 258 -4.61 -8.83 -0.32
CA VAL A 258 -5.41 -7.90 0.51
C VAL A 258 -6.75 -7.59 -0.18
N HIS A 259 -6.75 -7.22 -1.46
CA HIS A 259 -7.98 -6.92 -2.19
C HIS A 259 -8.92 -8.13 -2.36
N ASN A 260 -8.41 -9.35 -2.33
CA ASN A 260 -9.20 -10.58 -2.42
C ASN A 260 -9.76 -11.04 -1.06
N GLY A 261 -10.12 -10.08 -0.19
CA GLY A 261 -10.60 -10.36 1.16
C GLY A 261 -9.52 -10.97 2.05
N GLY A 262 -8.26 -10.62 1.81
CA GLY A 262 -7.13 -11.10 2.59
C GLY A 262 -6.69 -12.53 2.31
N VAL A 263 -7.19 -13.22 1.27
CA VAL A 263 -6.83 -14.63 0.96
C VAL A 263 -6.09 -14.75 -0.37
N HIS A 264 -4.90 -15.38 -0.34
CA HIS A 264 -4.09 -15.54 -1.55
C HIS A 264 -4.72 -16.57 -2.49
N LYS A 265 -5.13 -16.16 -3.70
CA LYS A 265 -5.75 -17.06 -4.69
C LYS A 265 -4.77 -17.59 -5.74
N GLY A 266 -3.54 -17.09 -5.75
CA GLY A 266 -2.48 -17.52 -6.67
C GLY A 266 -1.87 -18.87 -6.29
N ASN A 267 -0.83 -19.27 -7.02
CA ASN A 267 0.05 -20.37 -6.62
C ASN A 267 0.98 -19.91 -5.49
N ASP A 268 1.54 -20.84 -4.75
CA ASP A 268 2.51 -20.52 -3.71
C ASP A 268 3.69 -19.72 -4.27
N ILE A 269 4.07 -18.65 -3.59
CA ILE A 269 5.18 -17.77 -3.95
C ILE A 269 6.11 -17.67 -2.74
N GLU A 270 7.40 -17.85 -2.96
CA GLU A 270 8.46 -17.66 -1.97
C GLU A 270 9.47 -16.66 -2.53
N LEU A 271 9.84 -15.68 -1.71
CA LEU A 271 10.85 -14.67 -2.01
C LEU A 271 11.85 -14.60 -0.86
N VAL A 272 13.13 -14.75 -1.15
CA VAL A 272 14.20 -14.50 -0.18
C VAL A 272 14.76 -13.10 -0.41
N HIS A 273 14.65 -12.23 0.59
CA HIS A 273 15.15 -10.87 0.57
C HIS A 273 15.97 -10.59 1.83
N LYS A 274 17.25 -10.24 1.68
CA LYS A 274 18.18 -9.97 2.81
C LYS A 274 18.11 -11.04 3.91
N GLU A 275 18.21 -12.31 3.52
CA GLU A 275 18.14 -13.49 4.41
C GLU A 275 16.77 -13.75 5.06
N VAL A 276 15.78 -12.88 4.85
CA VAL A 276 14.39 -13.10 5.26
C VAL A 276 13.61 -13.79 4.15
N THR A 277 12.80 -14.79 4.51
CA THR A 277 11.95 -15.51 3.56
C THR A 277 10.50 -15.05 3.68
N HIS A 278 9.97 -14.42 2.64
CA HIS A 278 8.58 -14.02 2.53
C HIS A 278 7.79 -15.06 1.74
N LYS A 279 6.58 -15.41 2.22
CA LYS A 279 5.75 -16.43 1.59
C LYS A 279 4.32 -15.97 1.39
N LEU A 280 3.75 -16.33 0.24
CA LEU A 280 2.32 -16.31 -0.01
C LEU A 280 1.88 -17.73 -0.29
N ILE A 281 0.98 -18.26 0.54
CA ILE A 281 0.49 -19.64 0.42
C ILE A 281 -0.92 -19.62 -0.13
N LYS A 282 -1.18 -20.42 -1.16
CA LYS A 282 -2.48 -20.56 -1.79
C LYS A 282 -3.57 -20.87 -0.77
N ASN A 283 -4.68 -20.14 -0.91
CA ASN A 283 -5.87 -20.18 -0.06
C ASN A 283 -5.62 -19.85 1.42
N LYS A 284 -4.48 -19.22 1.76
CA LYS A 284 -4.22 -18.74 3.11
C LYS A 284 -4.17 -17.21 3.17
N PRO A 285 -4.39 -16.61 4.35
CA PRO A 285 -4.09 -15.22 4.57
C PRO A 285 -2.60 -14.92 4.42
N THR A 286 -2.29 -13.69 4.02
CA THR A 286 -0.92 -13.19 4.12
C THR A 286 -0.54 -13.09 5.59
N PHE A 287 0.61 -13.65 5.95
CA PHE A 287 1.15 -13.60 7.30
C PHE A 287 2.60 -13.16 7.24
N HIS A 288 2.97 -12.25 8.15
CA HIS A 288 4.33 -11.77 8.34
C HIS A 288 4.67 -11.96 9.82
N GLU A 289 5.77 -12.65 10.10
CA GLU A 289 6.27 -12.84 11.47
C GLU A 289 6.77 -11.51 12.06
N ASP A 290 7.52 -10.75 11.26
CA ASP A 290 7.90 -9.37 11.55
C ASP A 290 7.42 -8.42 10.44
N TYR A 291 6.70 -7.37 10.85
CA TYR A 291 6.26 -6.31 9.95
C TYR A 291 7.40 -5.36 9.54
N ASN A 292 8.51 -5.32 10.29
CA ASN A 292 9.69 -4.56 9.90
C ASN A 292 10.27 -5.09 8.59
N ASP A 293 10.33 -6.41 8.43
CA ASP A 293 10.81 -7.06 7.20
C ASP A 293 9.94 -6.69 5.99
N LEU A 294 8.63 -6.47 6.20
CA LEU A 294 7.74 -6.01 5.15
C LEU A 294 7.99 -4.55 4.78
N ILE A 295 8.24 -3.67 5.77
CA ILE A 295 8.63 -2.27 5.50
C ILE A 295 9.93 -2.22 4.70
N ASP A 296 10.91 -3.03 5.08
CA ASP A 296 12.19 -3.15 4.37
C ASP A 296 12.05 -3.73 2.96
N LEU A 297 11.18 -4.73 2.78
CA LEU A 297 10.85 -5.25 1.46
C LEU A 297 10.19 -4.16 0.60
N CYS A 298 9.26 -3.38 1.15
CA CYS A 298 8.64 -2.24 0.47
C CYS A 298 9.65 -1.13 0.13
N ALA A 299 10.67 -0.91 0.96
CA ALA A 299 11.74 0.03 0.68
C ALA A 299 12.51 -0.32 -0.60
N SER A 300 12.58 -1.61 -0.97
CA SER A 300 13.19 -2.03 -2.24
C SER A 300 12.48 -1.45 -3.47
N LEU A 301 11.19 -1.14 -3.39
CA LEU A 301 10.48 -0.45 -4.49
C LEU A 301 11.05 0.95 -4.72
N VAL A 302 11.54 1.60 -3.66
CA VAL A 302 12.19 2.91 -3.75
C VAL A 302 13.51 2.83 -4.49
N ASP A 303 14.34 1.85 -4.13
CA ASP A 303 15.62 1.65 -4.82
C ASP A 303 15.43 1.25 -6.29
N ILE A 304 14.45 0.39 -6.58
CA ILE A 304 14.12 -0.03 -7.94
C ILE A 304 13.69 1.18 -8.77
N TYR A 305 12.78 2.00 -8.23
CA TYR A 305 12.31 3.20 -8.91
C TYR A 305 13.45 4.20 -9.13
N GLU A 306 14.28 4.44 -8.11
CA GLU A 306 15.45 5.33 -8.20
C GLU A 306 16.40 4.90 -9.32
N SER A 307 16.72 3.61 -9.38
CA SER A 307 17.62 3.09 -10.41
C SER A 307 17.02 3.20 -11.81
N ILE A 308 15.70 3.01 -11.95
CA ILE A 308 14.99 3.23 -13.22
C ILE A 308 15.10 4.70 -13.63
N ILE A 309 14.72 5.65 -12.76
CA ILE A 309 14.71 7.06 -13.13
C ILE A 309 16.11 7.61 -13.36
N THR A 310 17.13 7.14 -12.63
CA THR A 310 18.52 7.58 -12.80
C THR A 310 19.01 7.27 -14.21
N VAL A 311 18.71 6.06 -14.69
CA VAL A 311 19.15 5.59 -16.02
C VAL A 311 18.30 6.17 -17.15
N LEU A 312 16.99 6.34 -16.91
CA LEU A 312 16.07 6.85 -17.92
C LEU A 312 15.93 8.38 -17.93
N LYS A 313 16.53 9.12 -16.98
CA LYS A 313 16.30 10.57 -16.77
C LYS A 313 16.33 11.41 -18.05
N ASN A 314 17.26 11.12 -18.95
CA ASN A 314 17.45 11.88 -20.20
C ASN A 314 16.40 11.60 -21.28
N ASP A 315 15.64 10.50 -21.16
CA ASP A 315 14.59 10.13 -22.12
C ASP A 315 13.19 10.54 -21.66
N LEU A 316 13.06 10.90 -20.39
CA LEU A 316 11.77 11.13 -19.76
C LEU A 316 11.46 12.63 -19.75
N ASP A 317 10.22 12.98 -20.09
CA ASP A 317 9.73 14.33 -19.83
C ASP A 317 9.76 14.59 -18.32
N LYS A 318 10.27 15.76 -17.90
CA LYS A 318 10.28 16.18 -16.49
C LYS A 318 8.88 16.13 -15.89
N LYS A 319 7.83 16.40 -16.68
CA LYS A 319 6.42 16.29 -16.23
C LYS A 319 6.00 14.86 -15.91
N SER A 320 6.58 13.88 -16.58
CA SER A 320 6.29 12.46 -16.30
C SER A 320 6.97 11.94 -15.03
N LEU A 321 7.97 12.67 -14.54
CA LEU A 321 8.70 12.35 -13.31
C LEU A 321 8.20 13.12 -12.10
N ARG A 322 7.47 14.22 -12.32
CA ARG A 322 6.83 15.02 -11.27
C ARG A 322 5.66 15.84 -11.81
N ASP A 323 4.66 16.04 -10.96
CA ASP A 323 3.71 17.13 -11.09
C ASP A 323 3.99 18.16 -9.99
N LEU A 324 3.96 19.45 -10.34
CA LEU A 324 4.08 20.52 -9.35
C LEU A 324 2.68 20.92 -8.91
N SER A 325 2.35 20.65 -7.64
CA SER A 325 1.21 21.28 -6.98
C SER A 325 1.71 22.47 -6.18
N THR A 326 1.28 23.67 -6.55
CA THR A 326 1.32 24.80 -5.63
C THR A 326 0.15 24.62 -4.68
N GLU A 327 0.40 24.09 -3.48
CA GLU A 327 -0.60 24.19 -2.42
C GLU A 327 -0.79 25.67 -2.07
N VAL A 328 -2.06 26.09 -2.05
CA VAL A 328 -2.57 27.41 -1.65
C VAL A 328 -2.76 27.44 -0.14
#